data_AF-A0A1Q3BBA7-F1
#
_entry.id   AF-A0A1Q3BBA7-F1
#
_cell.length_a   1.000
_cell.length_b   1.000
_cell.length_c   1.000
_cell.angle_alpha   90.00
_cell.angle_beta   90.00
_cell.angle_gamma   90.00
#
_symmetry.space_group_name_H-M   'P 1'
#
loop_
_entity.id
_entity.type
_entity.pdbx_description
1 polymer ?
#
loop_
_entity_poly.entity_id
_entity_poly.type
_entity_poly.pdbx_seq_one_letter_code
_entity_poly.pdbx_strand_id
1 'polypeptide(L)'
;MGIADIYLVMISDRPSDITDTSSIAEREHYAKWERSNRLCLMAMKRSISEHLLGGLPETNDAREFFAAVGERYQVFSNAEAGSLMSELTGLRYNGLGGVSEHILRMVHLQSKLRA
;
A
#
# COMPACT_ATOMS: atom_id res chain seq x y z
N MET A 1 18.48 7.42 -18.88
CA MET A 1 18.06 6.64 -17.69
C MET A 1 17.11 5.57 -18.16
N GLY A 2 17.47 4.31 -17.95
CA GLY A 2 16.57 3.19 -18.21
C GLY A 2 15.62 2.97 -17.03
N ILE A 3 14.56 2.19 -17.24
CA ILE A 3 13.64 1.78 -16.16
C ILE A 3 14.41 1.11 -15.00
N ALA A 4 15.48 0.38 -15.30
CA ALA A 4 16.34 -0.26 -14.32
C ALA A 4 17.00 0.73 -13.34
N ASP A 5 17.31 1.96 -13.76
CA ASP A 5 17.91 2.96 -12.87
C ASP A 5 16.89 3.54 -11.87
N ILE A 6 15.59 3.46 -12.17
CA ILE A 6 14.51 4.01 -11.31
C ILE A 6 14.26 3.09 -10.12
N TYR A 7 14.37 1.78 -10.31
CA TYR A 7 14.11 0.78 -9.27
C TYR A 7 15.35 0.34 -8.49
N LEU A 8 16.50 1.01 -8.68
CA LEU A 8 17.73 0.70 -7.95
C LEU A 8 17.50 0.66 -6.43
N VAL A 9 16.77 1.63 -5.88
CA VAL A 9 16.40 1.70 -4.45
C VAL A 9 15.69 0.44 -3.93
N MET A 10 14.97 -0.29 -4.79
CA MET A 10 14.23 -1.50 -4.41
C MET A 10 15.13 -2.75 -4.34
N ILE A 11 16.24 -2.75 -5.09
CA ILE A 11 17.12 -3.93 -5.25
C ILE A 11 18.48 -3.78 -4.56
N SER A 12 18.83 -2.57 -4.11
CA SER A 12 20.10 -2.27 -3.45
C SER A 12 19.91 -1.73 -2.04
N ASP A 13 20.79 -2.12 -1.12
CA ASP A 13 20.81 -1.59 0.24
C ASP A 13 21.06 -0.09 0.28
N ARG A 14 20.62 0.53 1.38
CA ARG A 14 20.80 1.96 1.58
C ARG A 14 22.31 2.21 1.74
N PRO A 15 22.93 3.04 0.89
CA PRO A 15 24.33 3.38 1.04
C PRO A 15 24.56 4.14 2.35
N SER A 16 25.76 3.99 2.91
CA SER A 16 26.17 4.74 4.09
C SER A 16 26.10 6.24 3.83
N ASP A 17 25.81 7.00 4.89
CA ASP A 17 25.78 8.46 4.79
C ASP A 17 27.17 8.99 4.38
N ILE A 18 27.17 9.98 3.48
CA ILE A 18 28.39 10.59 2.99
C ILE A 18 29.07 11.36 4.14
N THR A 19 30.37 11.15 4.30
CA THR A 19 31.23 11.92 5.21
C THR A 19 32.24 12.77 4.43
N ASP A 20 32.97 13.63 5.14
CA ASP A 20 34.01 14.47 4.53
C ASP A 20 35.16 13.64 3.90
N THR A 21 35.31 12.38 4.31
CA THR A 21 36.33 11.45 3.80
C THR A 21 35.84 10.54 2.68
N SER A 22 34.55 10.58 2.32
CA SER A 22 34.00 9.74 1.26
C SER A 22 34.62 10.05 -0.10
N SER A 23 34.96 9.00 -0.83
CA SER A 23 35.46 9.06 -2.20
C SER A 23 34.41 9.62 -3.17
N ILE A 24 34.86 10.12 -4.32
CA ILE A 24 33.98 10.60 -5.39
C ILE A 24 32.98 9.50 -5.83
N ALA A 25 33.45 8.26 -5.94
CA ALA A 25 32.62 7.12 -6.34
C ALA A 25 31.50 6.82 -5.32
N GLU A 26 31.78 6.89 -4.02
CA GLU A 26 30.77 6.71 -2.97
C GLU A 26 29.71 7.81 -3.02
N ARG A 27 30.15 9.06 -3.24
CA ARG A 27 29.25 10.21 -3.39
C ARG A 27 28.36 10.09 -4.61
N GLU A 28 28.90 9.65 -5.75
CA GLU A 28 28.14 9.39 -6.98
C GLU A 28 27.14 8.25 -6.80
N HIS A 29 27.55 7.17 -6.14
CA HIS A 29 26.67 6.04 -5.82
C HIS A 29 25.50 6.46 -4.93
N TYR A 30 25.77 7.19 -3.85
CA TYR A 30 24.74 7.73 -2.97
C TYR A 30 23.79 8.66 -3.73
N ALA A 31 24.31 9.58 -4.56
CA ALA A 31 23.48 10.48 -5.37
C ALA A 31 22.59 9.71 -6.36
N LYS A 32 23.10 8.64 -6.97
CA LYS A 32 22.31 7.76 -7.85
C LYS A 32 21.20 7.06 -7.08
N TRP A 33 21.52 6.51 -5.91
CA TRP A 33 20.55 5.84 -5.04
C TRP A 33 19.47 6.80 -4.57
N GLU A 34 19.84 8.00 -4.09
CA GLU A 34 18.90 9.02 -3.60
C GLU A 34 17.96 9.51 -4.71
N ARG A 35 18.49 9.66 -5.93
CA ARG A 35 17.66 9.99 -7.09
C ARG A 35 16.65 8.88 -7.41
N SER A 36 17.09 7.62 -7.39
CA SER A 36 16.21 6.47 -7.59
C SER A 36 15.14 6.41 -6.50
N ASN A 37 15.52 6.59 -5.24
CA ASN A 37 14.63 6.65 -4.09
C ASN A 37 13.50 7.67 -4.28
N ARG A 38 13.86 8.93 -4.58
CA ARG A 38 12.87 10.00 -4.82
C ARG A 38 11.95 9.71 -5.99
N LEU A 39 12.48 9.20 -7.10
CA LEU A 39 11.69 8.87 -8.29
C LEU A 39 10.71 7.72 -8.02
N CYS A 40 11.17 6.69 -7.31
CA CYS A 40 10.35 5.53 -6.95
C CYS A 40 9.21 5.94 -6.01
N LEU A 41 9.50 6.75 -4.99
CA LEU A 41 8.49 7.29 -4.08
C LEU A 41 7.43 8.13 -4.81
N MET A 42 7.85 9.01 -5.72
CA MET A 42 6.92 9.79 -6.55
C MET A 42 6.05 8.90 -7.44
N ALA A 43 6.63 7.86 -8.05
CA ALA A 43 5.89 6.92 -8.90
C ALA A 43 4.82 6.17 -8.08
N MET A 44 5.19 5.65 -6.90
CA MET A 44 4.24 4.98 -6.01
C MET A 44 3.13 5.92 -5.54
N LYS A 45 3.47 7.11 -5.02
CA LYS A 45 2.47 8.10 -4.57
C LYS A 45 1.50 8.49 -5.70
N ARG A 46 1.96 8.57 -6.96
CA ARG A 46 1.10 8.83 -8.13
C ARG A 46 0.21 7.67 -8.54
N SER A 47 0.63 6.43 -8.27
CA SER A 47 -0.16 5.23 -8.58
C SER A 47 -1.28 4.94 -7.57
N ILE A 48 -1.19 5.52 -6.38
CA ILE A 48 -2.16 5.36 -5.30
C ILE A 48 -3.17 6.51 -5.36
N SER A 49 -4.45 6.21 -5.16
CA SER A 49 -5.49 7.25 -5.13
C SER A 49 -5.30 8.19 -3.92
N GLU A 50 -5.55 9.47 -4.11
CA GLU A 50 -5.28 10.53 -3.12
C GLU A 50 -5.92 10.26 -1.75
N HIS A 51 -7.17 9.78 -1.73
CA HIS A 51 -7.88 9.47 -0.48
C HIS A 51 -7.24 8.33 0.33
N LEU A 52 -6.45 7.47 -0.32
CA LEU A 52 -5.74 6.37 0.33
C LEU A 52 -4.42 6.86 0.94
N LEU A 53 -3.76 7.85 0.31
CA LEU A 53 -2.48 8.41 0.79
C LEU A 53 -2.57 9.00 2.20
N GLY A 54 -3.71 9.59 2.56
CA GLY A 54 -3.90 10.39 3.78
C GLY A 54 -3.72 9.70 5.13
N GLY A 55 -3.39 8.40 5.19
CA GLY A 55 -2.94 7.80 6.44
C GLY A 55 -1.79 6.82 6.28
N LEU A 56 -1.04 6.93 5.18
CA LEU A 56 0.28 6.33 5.10
C LEU A 56 1.25 7.24 5.86
N PRO A 57 2.31 6.68 6.46
CA PRO A 57 3.34 7.48 7.11
C PRO A 57 4.06 8.35 6.08
N GLU A 58 4.43 9.58 6.49
CA GLU A 58 5.38 10.37 5.72
C GLU A 58 6.78 9.80 5.93
N THR A 59 7.32 9.19 4.88
CA THR A 59 8.70 8.71 4.82
C THR A 59 9.36 9.22 3.55
N ASN A 60 10.67 9.46 3.67
CA ASN A 60 11.51 9.81 2.54
C ASN A 60 12.16 8.57 1.91
N ASP A 61 11.95 7.37 2.46
CA ASP A 61 12.48 6.11 1.93
C ASP A 61 11.39 5.35 1.16
N ALA A 62 11.67 5.02 -0.10
CA ALA A 62 10.75 4.34 -0.98
C ALA A 62 10.41 2.91 -0.54
N ARG A 63 11.35 2.19 0.08
CA ARG A 63 11.12 0.82 0.56
C ARG A 63 10.25 0.83 1.81
N GLU A 64 10.52 1.74 2.74
CA GLU A 64 9.65 1.94 3.91
C GLU A 64 8.22 2.31 3.48
N PHE A 65 8.09 3.21 2.50
CA PHE A 65 6.79 3.58 1.96
C PHE A 65 6.06 2.37 1.35
N PHE A 66 6.76 1.58 0.54
CA PHE A 66 6.20 0.38 -0.07
C PHE A 66 5.76 -0.66 0.96
N ALA A 67 6.56 -0.88 2.00
CA ALA A 67 6.20 -1.77 3.11
C ALA A 67 4.95 -1.27 3.85
N ALA A 68 4.89 0.03 4.17
CA ALA A 68 3.74 0.62 4.85
C ALA A 68 2.45 0.54 4.02
N VAL A 69 2.54 0.69 2.70
CA VAL A 69 1.42 0.45 1.77
C VAL A 69 0.96 -1.01 1.89
N GLY A 70 1.89 -1.96 1.80
CA GLY A 70 1.60 -3.40 1.95
C GLY A 70 0.89 -3.71 3.25
N GLU A 71 1.46 -3.31 4.38
CA GLU A 71 0.88 -3.54 5.71
C GLU A 71 -0.51 -2.92 5.84
N ARG A 72 -0.65 -1.64 5.46
CA ARG A 72 -1.91 -0.91 5.67
C ARG A 72 -3.06 -1.47 4.83
N TYR A 73 -2.83 -1.77 3.56
CA TYR A 73 -3.92 -2.25 2.70
C TYR A 73 -4.14 -3.75 2.78
N GLN A 74 -3.13 -4.55 3.14
CA GLN A 74 -3.34 -5.96 3.48
C GLN A 74 -4.13 -6.12 4.78
N VAL A 75 -3.80 -5.33 5.81
CA VAL A 75 -4.58 -5.30 7.07
C VAL A 75 -5.99 -4.77 6.82
N PHE A 76 -6.14 -3.71 6.02
CA PHE A 76 -7.46 -3.18 5.67
C PHE A 76 -8.35 -4.24 4.98
N SER A 77 -7.80 -4.97 4.00
CA SER A 77 -8.53 -6.04 3.32
C SER A 77 -8.99 -7.14 4.29
N ASN A 78 -8.12 -7.57 5.21
CA ASN A 78 -8.48 -8.57 6.22
C ASN A 78 -9.53 -8.06 7.22
N ALA A 79 -9.42 -6.79 7.65
CA ALA A 79 -10.38 -6.17 8.56
C ALA A 79 -11.75 -5.97 7.89
N GLU A 80 -11.77 -5.56 6.63
CA GLU A 80 -12.98 -5.43 5.82
C GLU A 80 -13.67 -6.78 5.62
N ALA A 81 -12.90 -7.82 5.26
CA ALA A 81 -13.43 -9.18 5.16
C ALA A 81 -13.98 -9.68 6.49
N GLY A 82 -13.29 -9.41 7.61
CA GLY A 82 -13.76 -9.74 8.96
C GLY A 82 -15.06 -9.03 9.32
N SER A 83 -15.18 -7.74 9.00
CA SER A 83 -16.40 -6.95 9.20
C SER A 83 -17.57 -7.49 8.38
N LEU A 84 -17.35 -7.77 7.09
CA LEU A 84 -18.36 -8.36 6.20
C LEU A 84 -18.80 -9.76 6.67
N MET A 85 -17.88 -10.59 7.18
CA MET A 85 -18.21 -11.89 7.77
C MET A 85 -19.04 -11.75 9.05
N SER A 86 -18.71 -10.77 9.90
CA SER A 86 -19.49 -10.48 11.11
C SER A 86 -20.89 -9.97 10.76
N GLU A 87 -21.02 -9.12 9.74
CA GLU A 87 -22.31 -8.63 9.26
C GLU A 87 -23.15 -9.79 8.70
N LEU A 88 -22.55 -10.64 7.86
CA LEU A 88 -23.23 -11.79 7.25
C LEU A 88 -23.72 -12.80 8.30
N THR A 89 -22.88 -13.14 9.29
CA THR A 89 -23.24 -14.09 10.35
C THR A 89 -24.24 -13.52 11.35
N GLY A 90 -24.22 -12.19 11.56
CA GLY A 90 -25.19 -11.47 12.37
C GLY A 90 -26.52 -11.19 11.66
N LEU A 91 -26.57 -11.27 10.33
CA LEU A 91 -27.75 -10.94 9.54
C LEU A 91 -28.84 -12.00 9.74
N ARG A 92 -29.85 -11.66 10.55
CA ARG A 92 -31.04 -12.48 10.76
C ARG A 92 -32.26 -11.84 10.13
N TYR A 93 -33.14 -12.65 9.56
CA TYR A 93 -34.44 -12.17 9.09
C TYR A 93 -35.31 -11.76 10.28
N ASN A 94 -35.72 -10.49 10.31
CA ASN A 94 -36.46 -9.89 11.43
C ASN A 94 -37.98 -9.81 11.17
N GLY A 95 -38.47 -10.39 10.06
CA GLY A 95 -39.89 -10.34 9.68
C GLY A 95 -40.37 -8.98 9.15
N LEU A 96 -39.48 -7.98 9.05
CA LEU A 96 -39.76 -6.66 8.51
C LEU A 96 -39.15 -6.53 7.11
N GLY A 97 -39.95 -6.07 6.15
CA GLY A 97 -39.56 -6.01 4.73
C GLY A 97 -39.79 -7.33 3.98
N GLY A 98 -39.37 -7.37 2.72
CA GLY A 98 -39.55 -8.54 1.86
C GLY A 98 -38.43 -9.57 2.03
N VAL A 99 -38.79 -10.85 2.04
CA VAL A 99 -37.80 -11.97 2.03
C VAL A 99 -36.81 -11.82 0.87
N SER A 100 -37.27 -11.37 -0.30
CA SER A 100 -36.40 -11.12 -1.46
C SER A 100 -35.34 -10.05 -1.19
N GLU A 101 -35.67 -8.99 -0.43
CA GLU A 101 -34.70 -7.95 -0.05
C GLU A 101 -33.65 -8.52 0.92
N HIS A 102 -34.08 -9.34 1.87
CA HIS A 102 -33.18 -10.01 2.80
C HIS A 102 -32.18 -10.93 2.08
N ILE A 103 -32.67 -11.74 1.12
CA ILE A 103 -31.82 -12.60 0.29
C ILE A 103 -30.83 -11.75 -0.54
N LEU A 104 -31.30 -10.66 -1.15
CA LEU A 104 -30.42 -9.77 -1.93
C LEU A 104 -29.29 -9.18 -1.07
N ARG A 105 -29.57 -8.77 0.18
CA ARG A 105 -28.53 -8.29 1.11
C ARG A 105 -27.52 -9.38 1.45
N MET A 106 -27.98 -10.61 1.73
CA MET A 106 -27.07 -11.73 1.98
C MET A 106 -26.17 -12.02 0.78
N VAL A 107 -26.74 -12.07 -0.43
CA VAL A 107 -25.99 -12.33 -1.67
C VAL A 107 -24.99 -11.20 -1.95
N HIS A 108 -25.35 -9.95 -1.66
CA HIS A 108 -24.46 -8.79 -1.80
C HIS A 108 -23.27 -8.84 -0.84
N LEU A 109 -23.48 -9.22 0.41
CA LEU A 109 -22.37 -9.41 1.36
C LEU A 109 -21.47 -10.58 0.93
N GLN A 110 -22.06 -11.68 0.47
CA GLN A 110 -21.32 -12.83 -0.06
C GLN A 110 -20.49 -12.46 -1.30
N SER A 111 -21.03 -11.65 -2.22
CA SER A 111 -20.31 -11.26 -3.44
C SER A 111 -19.08 -10.39 -3.11
N LYS A 112 -19.21 -9.48 -2.14
CA LYS A 112 -18.09 -8.68 -1.63
C LYS A 112 -17.00 -9.51 -0.96
N LEU A 113 -17.38 -10.60 -0.27
CA LEU A 113 -16.43 -11.52 0.35
C LEU A 113 -15.66 -12.42 -0.64
N ARG A 114 -16.16 -12.57 -1.87
CA ARG A 114 -15.53 -13.37 -2.93
C ARG A 114 -14.64 -12.55 -3.88
N ALA A 115 -14.71 -11.23 -3.81
CA ALA A 115 -13.94 -10.31 -4.63
C ALA A 115 -12.49 -10.21 -4.14
#